data_AF-A0A3B8Q4V0-F1
#
_entry.id   AF-A0A3B8Q4V0-F1
#
_cell.length_a   1.000
_cell.length_b   1.000
_cell.length_c   1.000
_cell.angle_alpha   90.00
_cell.angle_beta   90.00
_cell.angle_gamma   90.00
#
_symmetry.space_group_name_H-M   'P 1'
#
loop_
_entity.id
_entity.type
_entity.pdbx_description
1 polymer ?
#
loop_
_entity_poly.entity_id
_entity_poly.type
_entity_poly.pdbx_seq_one_letter_code
_entity_poly.pdbx_strand_id
1 'polypeptide(L)'
;MQPPVLIALGLLTMFSRASAQGWFGALNNYFLPGTTTQPFILDQWGNPASRFVGRVEIIDAATGNTLSRNGKGGVALTFDGIFYAGAMQVPGSPVGSSANLVVLAWDSTTGPTWAEATTRSGWLEGQVTICCLSSSTTPVPTFEKDSNFEGLQFQVVPEPSASALAAVGFASLFLVSRFRG
;
A
#
# COMPACT_ATOMS: atom_id res chain seq x y z
N MET A 1 -19.59 46.89 -46.95
CA MET A 1 -20.27 45.57 -46.98
C MET A 1 -19.29 44.54 -46.43
N GLN A 2 -19.64 43.93 -45.29
CA GLN A 2 -18.97 42.82 -44.59
C GLN A 2 -20.11 41.85 -44.17
N PRO A 3 -19.92 40.54 -43.88
CA PRO A 3 -18.74 39.65 -43.88
C PRO A 3 -19.08 38.26 -44.56
N PRO A 4 -18.47 37.06 -44.30
CA PRO A 4 -18.23 36.46 -42.98
C PRO A 4 -16.81 35.90 -42.73
N VAL A 5 -16.44 36.05 -41.45
CA VAL A 5 -15.34 35.41 -40.73
C VAL A 5 -15.57 33.89 -40.69
N LEU A 6 -14.59 33.11 -41.16
CA LEU A 6 -14.67 31.64 -41.20
C LEU A 6 -13.37 31.01 -40.67
N ILE A 7 -12.89 31.45 -39.50
CA ILE A 7 -11.76 30.82 -38.81
C ILE A 7 -11.97 30.94 -37.29
N ALA A 8 -12.86 30.15 -36.69
CA ALA A 8 -12.93 30.03 -35.22
C ALA A 8 -13.76 28.83 -34.70
N LEU A 9 -13.87 27.71 -35.43
CA LEU A 9 -14.69 26.57 -34.95
C LEU A 9 -13.96 25.21 -34.88
N GLY A 10 -12.63 25.20 -35.00
CA GLY A 10 -11.84 23.95 -35.04
C GLY A 10 -10.98 23.66 -33.81
N LEU A 11 -10.84 24.59 -32.85
CA LEU A 11 -9.79 24.53 -31.84
C LEU A 11 -10.30 24.59 -30.39
N LEU A 12 -11.48 24.00 -30.10
CA LEU A 12 -12.00 23.94 -28.73
C LEU A 12 -12.42 22.54 -28.26
N THR A 13 -12.15 21.48 -29.02
CA THR A 13 -12.49 20.09 -28.62
C THR A 13 -11.34 19.31 -27.98
N MET A 14 -10.15 19.91 -27.80
CA MET A 14 -8.97 19.20 -27.27
C MET A 14 -8.76 19.25 -25.75
N PHE A 15 -9.61 19.94 -24.97
CA PHE A 15 -9.32 20.19 -23.54
C PHE A 15 -10.46 19.89 -22.55
N SER A 16 -11.21 18.81 -22.74
CA SER A 16 -12.09 18.33 -21.66
C SER A 16 -12.41 16.84 -21.75
N ARG A 17 -11.39 15.97 -21.74
CA ARG A 17 -11.59 14.67 -21.10
C ARG A 17 -11.42 14.88 -19.60
N ALA A 18 -12.46 15.40 -18.96
CA ALA A 18 -12.69 15.05 -17.57
C ALA A 18 -12.93 13.54 -17.58
N SER A 19 -11.87 12.74 -17.45
CA SER A 19 -12.01 11.30 -17.31
C SER A 19 -12.85 11.10 -16.05
N ALA A 20 -14.02 10.47 -16.19
CA ALA A 20 -14.80 10.03 -15.05
C ALA A 20 -13.91 9.07 -14.25
N GLN A 21 -13.33 9.55 -13.16
CA GLN A 21 -12.37 8.80 -12.37
C GLN A 21 -13.10 7.68 -11.62
N GLY A 22 -12.52 6.50 -11.66
CA GLY A 22 -13.02 5.32 -10.99
C GLY A 22 -12.74 5.33 -9.48
N TRP A 23 -13.65 4.69 -8.74
CA TRP A 23 -13.60 4.58 -7.28
C TRP A 23 -13.54 3.11 -6.86
N PHE A 24 -12.88 2.84 -5.73
CA PHE A 24 -12.86 1.52 -5.09
C PHE A 24 -12.98 1.62 -3.57
N GLY A 25 -13.50 0.56 -2.96
CA GLY A 25 -13.65 0.43 -1.51
C GLY A 25 -12.55 -0.45 -0.94
N ALA A 26 -11.75 0.12 -0.03
CA ALA A 26 -10.62 -0.56 0.60
C ALA A 26 -10.97 -1.07 2.00
N LEU A 27 -11.36 -2.34 2.05
CA LEU A 27 -11.73 -3.08 3.26
C LEU A 27 -11.30 -4.53 3.10
N ASN A 28 -10.55 -5.08 4.05
CA ASN A 28 -10.14 -6.49 4.02
C ASN A 28 -10.96 -7.41 4.96
N ASN A 29 -12.11 -6.93 5.45
CA ASN A 29 -13.00 -7.73 6.29
C ASN A 29 -13.94 -8.63 5.45
N TYR A 30 -13.38 -9.66 4.84
CA TYR A 30 -14.12 -10.68 4.09
C TYR A 30 -13.40 -12.03 4.21
N PHE A 31 -14.01 -13.08 3.67
CA PHE A 31 -13.39 -14.39 3.53
C PHE A 31 -12.98 -14.61 2.07
N LEU A 32 -11.78 -15.13 1.84
CA LEU A 32 -11.33 -15.44 0.49
C LEU A 32 -12.27 -16.48 -0.15
N PRO A 33 -12.61 -16.35 -1.44
CA PRO A 33 -13.55 -17.24 -2.10
C PRO A 33 -13.22 -18.73 -1.92
N GLY A 34 -14.20 -19.50 -1.43
CA GLY A 34 -14.02 -20.94 -1.21
C GLY A 34 -13.17 -21.32 0.01
N THR A 35 -12.83 -20.36 0.88
CA THR A 35 -12.04 -20.60 2.10
C THR A 35 -12.73 -20.06 3.35
N THR A 36 -12.19 -20.39 4.52
CA THR A 36 -12.52 -19.75 5.80
C THR A 36 -11.45 -18.74 6.23
N THR A 37 -10.54 -18.37 5.31
CA THR A 37 -9.38 -17.52 5.59
C THR A 37 -9.73 -16.07 5.31
N GLN A 38 -9.41 -15.19 6.26
CA GLN A 38 -9.49 -13.74 6.06
C GLN A 38 -8.12 -13.20 5.62
N PRO A 39 -8.07 -12.24 4.67
CA PRO A 39 -6.83 -11.66 4.17
C PRO A 39 -6.29 -10.61 5.15
N PHE A 40 -5.85 -11.05 6.32
CA PHE A 40 -5.36 -10.17 7.37
C PHE A 40 -4.02 -9.50 7.01
N ILE A 41 -3.79 -8.38 7.66
CA ILE A 41 -2.44 -7.87 7.89
C ILE A 41 -1.90 -8.63 9.11
N LEU A 42 -0.90 -9.46 8.89
CA LEU A 42 -0.25 -10.28 9.90
C LEU A 42 1.03 -9.62 10.38
N ASP A 43 1.35 -9.82 11.65
CA ASP A 43 2.63 -9.49 12.22
C ASP A 43 3.74 -10.49 11.82
N GLN A 44 4.95 -10.22 12.29
CA GLN A 44 6.12 -11.06 12.02
C GLN A 44 6.01 -12.49 12.55
N TRP A 45 5.06 -12.77 13.44
CA TRP A 45 4.80 -14.09 14.01
C TRP A 45 3.61 -14.79 13.35
N GLY A 46 2.96 -14.14 12.37
CA GLY A 46 1.79 -14.68 11.67
C GLY A 46 0.48 -14.46 12.43
N ASN A 47 0.45 -13.64 13.48
CA ASN A 47 -0.79 -13.26 14.15
C ASN A 47 -1.37 -12.00 13.50
N PRO A 48 -2.68 -11.74 13.59
CA PRO A 48 -3.25 -10.47 13.16
C PRO A 48 -2.54 -9.28 13.83
N ALA A 49 -2.01 -8.37 13.02
CA ALA A 49 -1.25 -7.22 13.49
C ALA A 49 -2.14 -6.33 14.38
N SER A 50 -1.61 -5.88 15.51
CA SER A 50 -2.41 -5.11 16.47
C SER A 50 -2.89 -3.78 15.89
N ARG A 51 -4.17 -3.48 16.09
CA ARG A 51 -4.79 -2.24 15.61
C ARG A 51 -4.19 -0.95 16.16
N PHE A 52 -3.57 -1.03 17.34
CA PHE A 52 -2.98 0.14 17.99
C PHE A 52 -1.75 0.63 17.23
N VAL A 53 -0.98 -0.29 16.68
CA VAL A 53 0.32 0.00 16.04
C VAL A 53 0.31 -0.18 14.53
N GLY A 54 -0.51 -1.08 14.00
CA GLY A 54 -0.59 -1.36 12.57
C GLY A 54 -1.13 -0.17 11.76
N ARG A 55 -0.46 0.12 10.65
CA ARG A 55 -0.87 1.13 9.68
C ARG A 55 -0.85 0.55 8.28
N VAL A 56 -1.73 1.06 7.42
CA VAL A 56 -1.84 0.70 6.00
C VAL A 56 -1.85 1.96 5.15
N GLU A 57 -1.03 1.98 4.11
CA GLU A 57 -1.03 2.97 3.05
C GLU A 57 -1.34 2.28 1.72
N ILE A 58 -2.10 2.94 0.86
CA ILE A 58 -2.47 2.44 -0.46
C ILE A 58 -1.95 3.44 -1.48
N ILE A 59 -1.15 2.95 -2.42
CA ILE A 59 -0.46 3.72 -3.45
C ILE A 59 -0.97 3.26 -4.81
N ASP A 60 -1.14 4.20 -5.73
CA ASP A 60 -1.31 3.88 -7.14
C ASP A 60 0.03 3.41 -7.73
N ALA A 61 0.10 2.15 -8.18
CA ALA A 61 1.33 1.57 -8.71
C ALA A 61 1.82 2.26 -10.00
N ALA A 62 0.91 2.90 -10.75
CA ALA A 62 1.27 3.57 -12.00
C ALA A 62 1.98 4.91 -11.76
N THR A 63 1.57 5.65 -10.73
CA THR A 63 2.06 7.01 -10.48
C THR A 63 2.93 7.13 -9.24
N GLY A 64 2.90 6.14 -8.34
CA GLY A 64 3.54 6.20 -7.02
C GLY A 64 2.84 7.15 -6.04
N ASN A 65 1.65 7.67 -6.38
CA ASN A 65 0.91 8.58 -5.53
C ASN A 65 0.14 7.85 -4.44
N THR A 66 0.19 8.38 -3.22
CA THR A 66 -0.63 7.89 -2.12
C THR A 66 -2.10 8.20 -2.36
N LEU A 67 -2.95 7.19 -2.26
CA LEU A 67 -4.41 7.29 -2.36
C LEU A 67 -5.09 7.33 -0.98
N SER A 68 -4.41 6.85 0.07
CA SER A 68 -4.92 6.87 1.43
C SER A 68 -5.20 8.29 1.94
N ARG A 69 -6.32 8.47 2.64
CA ARG A 69 -6.78 9.79 3.14
C ARG A 69 -5.76 10.52 4.02
N ASN A 70 -4.97 9.78 4.80
CA ASN A 70 -3.93 10.34 5.68
C ASN A 70 -2.58 10.53 4.98
N GLY A 71 -2.53 10.40 3.65
CA GLY A 71 -1.28 10.39 2.90
C GLY A 71 -0.34 9.29 3.42
N LYS A 72 0.97 9.61 3.43
CA LYS A 72 2.04 8.68 3.81
C LYS A 72 2.04 8.23 5.28
N GLY A 73 1.21 8.87 6.12
CA GLY A 73 1.01 8.44 7.51
C GLY A 73 0.12 7.19 7.64
N GLY A 74 -0.54 6.80 6.55
CA GLY A 74 -1.41 5.64 6.50
C GLY A 74 -2.65 5.74 7.38
N VAL A 75 -3.48 4.71 7.27
CA VAL A 75 -4.71 4.52 8.04
C VAL A 75 -4.45 3.46 9.09
N ALA A 76 -4.90 3.69 10.33
CA ALA A 76 -4.84 2.68 11.37
C ALA A 76 -5.75 1.49 11.04
N LEU A 77 -5.37 0.30 11.49
CA LEU A 77 -6.27 -0.85 11.40
C LEU A 77 -7.52 -0.60 12.27
N THR A 78 -8.66 -1.04 11.80
CA THR A 78 -9.95 -0.95 12.50
C THR A 78 -10.04 -2.01 13.60
N PHE A 79 -9.59 -3.23 13.28
CA PHE A 79 -9.44 -4.35 14.20
C PHE A 79 -8.07 -5.00 13.96
N ASP A 80 -7.68 -5.92 14.83
CA ASP A 80 -6.40 -6.61 14.65
C ASP A 80 -6.40 -7.34 13.29
N GLY A 81 -5.41 -7.03 12.46
CA GLY A 81 -5.28 -7.49 11.08
C GLY A 81 -6.29 -6.95 10.05
N ILE A 82 -7.25 -6.11 10.44
CA ILE A 82 -8.31 -5.61 9.55
C ILE A 82 -8.19 -4.10 9.37
N PHE A 83 -8.05 -3.62 8.14
CA PHE A 83 -8.09 -2.21 7.79
C PHE A 83 -9.39 -1.81 7.09
N TYR A 84 -9.79 -0.55 7.30
CA TYR A 84 -10.80 0.13 6.50
C TYR A 84 -10.26 1.51 6.10
N ALA A 85 -9.85 1.65 4.84
CA ALA A 85 -9.35 2.91 4.30
C ALA A 85 -10.44 3.72 3.57
N GLY A 86 -11.67 3.20 3.53
CA GLY A 86 -12.83 3.85 2.94
C GLY A 86 -12.85 3.81 1.41
N ALA A 87 -13.62 4.72 0.83
CA ALA A 87 -13.68 4.92 -0.62
C ALA A 87 -12.50 5.76 -1.10
N MET A 88 -11.79 5.29 -2.11
CA MET A 88 -10.68 6.00 -2.74
C MET A 88 -10.90 6.11 -4.24
N GLN A 89 -10.44 7.22 -4.78
CA GLN A 89 -10.45 7.52 -6.20
C GLN A 89 -9.08 7.16 -6.79
N VAL A 90 -9.06 6.59 -8.00
CA VAL A 90 -7.82 6.35 -8.73
C VAL A 90 -7.71 7.42 -9.84
N PRO A 91 -6.82 8.43 -9.67
CA PRO A 91 -6.68 9.49 -10.66
C PRO A 91 -6.29 8.93 -12.02
N GLY A 92 -6.92 9.43 -13.10
CA GLY A 92 -6.61 9.02 -14.47
C GLY A 92 -7.20 7.67 -14.90
N SER A 93 -7.70 6.85 -13.98
CA SER A 93 -8.35 5.57 -14.28
C SER A 93 -9.85 5.75 -14.50
N PRO A 94 -10.41 5.43 -15.69
CA PRO A 94 -11.84 5.54 -15.94
C PRO A 94 -12.69 4.57 -15.12
N VAL A 95 -13.96 4.89 -14.93
CA VAL A 95 -14.97 3.93 -14.46
C VAL A 95 -14.96 2.67 -15.33
N GLY A 96 -15.03 1.50 -14.69
CA GLY A 96 -15.04 0.19 -15.32
C GLY A 96 -13.65 -0.33 -15.71
N SER A 97 -12.60 0.47 -15.59
CA SER A 97 -11.23 0.00 -15.83
C SER A 97 -10.69 -0.78 -14.62
N SER A 98 -9.53 -1.41 -14.82
CA SER A 98 -8.72 -1.95 -13.72
C SER A 98 -7.64 -0.93 -13.31
N ALA A 99 -7.17 -1.05 -12.08
CA ALA A 99 -6.03 -0.30 -11.54
C ALA A 99 -5.11 -1.24 -10.75
N ASN A 100 -3.80 -1.03 -10.90
CA ASN A 100 -2.80 -1.70 -10.07
C ASN A 100 -2.44 -0.79 -8.90
N LEU A 101 -2.52 -1.32 -7.70
CA LEU A 101 -2.26 -0.64 -6.45
C LEU A 101 -1.16 -1.36 -5.69
N VAL A 102 -0.50 -0.63 -4.81
CA VAL A 102 0.41 -1.19 -3.81
C VAL A 102 -0.18 -0.93 -2.44
N VAL A 103 -0.40 -2.00 -1.67
CA VAL A 103 -0.80 -1.93 -0.28
C VAL A 103 0.46 -2.09 0.57
N LEU A 104 0.80 -1.04 1.29
CA LEU A 104 1.91 -0.98 2.22
C LEU A 104 1.38 -1.13 3.62
N ALA A 105 1.96 -2.00 4.43
CA ALA A 105 1.56 -2.17 5.81
C ALA A 105 2.80 -2.18 6.72
N TRP A 106 2.72 -1.49 7.86
CA TRP A 106 3.84 -1.39 8.80
C TRP A 106 3.39 -1.21 10.25
N ASP A 107 4.33 -1.38 11.17
CA ASP A 107 4.19 -1.02 12.58
C ASP A 107 4.62 0.44 12.81
N SER A 108 3.68 1.29 13.22
CA SER A 108 3.91 2.73 13.47
C SER A 108 4.87 3.04 14.62
N THR A 109 5.21 2.08 15.48
CA THR A 109 6.24 2.26 16.50
C THR A 109 7.65 2.31 15.90
N THR A 110 7.83 1.71 14.72
CA THR A 110 9.11 1.73 14.00
C THR A 110 9.29 3.01 13.20
N GLY A 111 8.21 3.66 12.76
CA GLY A 111 8.24 4.94 12.07
C GLY A 111 6.83 5.49 11.76
N PRO A 112 6.65 6.82 11.67
CA PRO A 112 5.37 7.45 11.39
C PRO A 112 4.87 7.23 9.95
N THR A 113 5.76 6.87 9.03
CA THR A 113 5.46 6.58 7.62
C THR A 113 6.07 5.25 7.21
N TRP A 114 5.56 4.62 6.16
CA TRP A 114 6.13 3.37 5.65
C TRP A 114 7.62 3.52 5.29
N ALA A 115 7.99 4.63 4.64
CA ALA A 115 9.38 4.87 4.24
C ALA A 115 10.33 4.99 5.44
N GLU A 116 9.88 5.57 6.55
CA GLU A 116 10.68 5.64 7.78
C GLU A 116 10.72 4.29 8.50
N ALA A 117 9.62 3.54 8.50
CA ALA A 117 9.54 2.21 9.08
C ALA A 117 10.45 1.19 8.37
N THR A 118 10.52 1.24 7.03
CA THR A 118 11.33 0.32 6.22
C THR A 118 12.83 0.52 6.32
N THR A 119 13.28 1.72 6.67
CA THR A 119 14.71 1.92 6.95
C THR A 119 15.21 1.13 8.17
N ARG A 120 14.28 0.62 9.00
CA ARG A 120 14.56 -0.07 10.28
C ARG A 120 14.13 -1.54 10.28
N SER A 121 13.50 -2.04 9.21
CA SER A 121 13.01 -3.42 9.12
C SER A 121 12.58 -3.75 7.68
N GLY A 122 12.70 -5.02 7.28
CA GLY A 122 12.36 -5.45 5.91
C GLY A 122 10.87 -5.76 5.72
N TRP A 123 10.03 -4.74 5.52
CA TRP A 123 8.59 -4.92 5.32
C TRP A 123 8.24 -5.36 3.89
N LEU A 124 7.08 -6.02 3.74
CA LEU A 124 6.57 -6.49 2.45
C LEU A 124 5.52 -5.53 1.87
N GLU A 125 5.60 -5.35 0.56
CA GLU A 125 4.64 -4.61 -0.25
C GLU A 125 3.66 -5.59 -0.89
N GLY A 126 2.36 -5.31 -0.81
CA GLY A 126 1.31 -6.09 -1.46
C GLY A 126 0.90 -5.49 -2.78
N GLN A 127 1.19 -6.15 -3.90
CA GLN A 127 0.63 -5.72 -5.19
C GLN A 127 -0.80 -6.21 -5.32
N VAL A 128 -1.72 -5.26 -5.50
CA VAL A 128 -3.16 -5.52 -5.61
C VAL A 128 -3.67 -4.98 -6.94
N THR A 129 -4.22 -5.85 -7.76
CA THR A 129 -5.00 -5.46 -8.93
C THR A 129 -6.46 -5.34 -8.52
N ILE A 130 -7.02 -4.14 -8.67
CA ILE A 130 -8.45 -3.90 -8.57
C ILE A 130 -9.05 -3.89 -9.97
N CYS A 131 -10.09 -4.68 -10.19
CA CYS A 131 -10.89 -4.68 -11.40
C CYS A 131 -12.17 -3.85 -11.21
N CYS A 132 -12.79 -3.44 -12.32
CA CYS A 132 -14.14 -2.89 -12.31
C CYS A 132 -14.34 -1.66 -11.41
N LEU A 133 -13.50 -0.62 -11.55
CA LEU A 133 -13.64 0.59 -10.75
C LEU A 133 -15.05 1.21 -10.86
N SER A 134 -15.62 1.59 -9.73
CA SER A 134 -16.99 2.09 -9.64
C SER A 134 -17.12 3.56 -10.08
N SER A 135 -18.30 3.95 -10.56
CA SER A 135 -18.70 5.35 -10.72
C SER A 135 -19.19 6.00 -9.42
N SER A 136 -19.41 5.20 -8.37
CA SER A 136 -19.95 5.67 -7.09
C SER A 136 -18.84 6.09 -6.13
N THR A 137 -19.03 7.23 -5.45
CA THR A 137 -18.17 7.68 -4.36
C THR A 137 -18.32 6.83 -3.09
N THR A 138 -19.30 5.94 -3.05
CA THR A 138 -19.49 4.90 -2.04
C THR A 138 -19.48 3.54 -2.73
N PRO A 139 -18.31 3.08 -3.21
CA PRO A 139 -18.17 1.79 -3.86
C PRO A 139 -18.42 0.65 -2.86
N VAL A 140 -18.96 -0.46 -3.37
CA VAL A 140 -19.04 -1.74 -2.66
C VAL A 140 -17.61 -2.21 -2.31
N PRO A 141 -17.38 -2.98 -1.22
CA PRO A 141 -16.05 -3.49 -0.87
C PRO A 141 -15.36 -4.21 -2.04
N THR A 142 -14.48 -3.49 -2.73
CA THR A 142 -13.91 -3.94 -4.02
C THR A 142 -12.82 -4.98 -3.80
N PHE A 143 -12.17 -4.94 -2.63
CA PHE A 143 -11.21 -5.95 -2.24
C PHE A 143 -11.84 -7.37 -2.15
N GLU A 144 -13.08 -7.48 -1.69
CA GLU A 144 -13.78 -8.76 -1.60
C GLU A 144 -14.13 -9.36 -2.96
N LYS A 145 -14.60 -8.52 -3.89
CA LYS A 145 -15.24 -8.98 -5.13
C LYS A 145 -14.39 -8.87 -6.39
N ASP A 146 -13.57 -7.83 -6.46
CA ASP A 146 -12.88 -7.44 -7.68
C ASP A 146 -11.39 -7.20 -7.41
N SER A 147 -10.78 -7.95 -6.50
CA SER A 147 -9.34 -7.88 -6.23
C SER A 147 -8.67 -9.24 -6.07
N ASN A 148 -7.35 -9.24 -6.20
CA ASN A 148 -6.47 -10.37 -5.87
C ASN A 148 -5.79 -10.21 -4.49
N PHE A 149 -6.33 -9.40 -3.58
CA PHE A 149 -5.73 -9.21 -2.27
C PHE A 149 -5.96 -10.43 -1.36
N GLU A 150 -4.85 -11.07 -0.95
CA GLU A 150 -4.86 -12.27 -0.10
C GLU A 150 -4.35 -12.03 1.33
N GLY A 151 -4.01 -10.79 1.67
CA GLY A 151 -3.43 -10.40 2.95
C GLY A 151 -1.96 -10.00 2.82
N LEU A 152 -1.36 -9.58 3.93
CA LEU A 152 0.06 -9.23 4.01
C LEU A 152 0.62 -9.72 5.32
N GLN A 153 1.92 -10.04 5.33
CA GLN A 153 2.62 -10.36 6.56
C GLN A 153 3.81 -9.43 6.72
N PHE A 154 3.97 -8.88 7.91
CA PHE A 154 5.17 -8.15 8.29
C PHE A 154 6.34 -9.13 8.27
N GLN A 155 7.41 -8.77 7.58
CA GLN A 155 8.66 -9.50 7.72
C GLN A 155 9.60 -8.64 8.56
N VAL A 156 10.08 -9.18 9.66
CA VAL A 156 11.27 -8.62 10.29
C VAL A 156 12.43 -9.36 9.67
N VAL A 157 13.07 -8.73 8.68
CA VAL A 157 14.45 -9.08 8.37
C VAL A 157 15.23 -8.72 9.63
N PRO A 158 15.84 -9.70 10.34
CA PRO A 158 16.73 -9.38 11.43
C PRO A 158 17.81 -8.49 10.83
N GLU A 159 17.92 -7.24 11.29
CA GLU A 159 19.16 -6.52 11.06
C GLU A 159 20.29 -7.44 11.53
N PRO A 160 21.41 -7.57 10.78
CA PRO A 160 22.57 -8.28 11.28
C PRO A 160 22.98 -7.55 12.56
N SER A 161 22.48 -8.08 13.68
CA SER A 161 22.51 -7.38 14.95
C SER A 161 23.94 -6.96 15.22
N ALA A 162 24.14 -5.74 15.71
CA ALA A 162 25.46 -5.28 16.15
C ALA A 162 26.16 -6.30 17.06
N SER A 163 25.40 -7.19 17.72
CA SER A 163 25.83 -8.40 18.43
C SER A 163 26.61 -9.40 17.57
N ALA A 164 26.19 -9.70 16.34
CA ALA A 164 26.92 -10.58 15.43
C ALA A 164 28.24 -9.94 14.95
N LEU A 165 28.23 -8.63 14.68
CA LEU A 165 29.45 -7.88 14.33
C LEU A 165 30.39 -7.76 15.53
N ALA A 166 29.86 -7.52 16.73
CA ALA A 166 30.62 -7.49 17.98
C ALA A 166 31.21 -8.88 18.30
N ALA A 167 30.45 -9.96 18.12
CA ALA A 167 30.96 -11.32 18.33
C ALA A 167 32.10 -11.68 17.36
N VAL A 168 32.01 -11.28 16.08
CA VAL A 168 33.11 -11.42 15.11
C VAL A 168 34.30 -10.53 15.51
N GLY A 169 34.05 -9.31 15.98
CA GLY A 169 35.08 -8.40 16.50
C GLY A 169 35.81 -8.96 17.73
N PHE A 170 35.09 -9.55 18.68
CA PHE A 170 35.68 -10.18 19.87
C PHE A 170 36.40 -11.49 19.54
N ALA A 171 35.86 -12.30 18.62
CA ALA A 171 36.52 -13.53 18.17
C ALA A 171 37.84 -13.24 17.44
N SER A 172 37.89 -12.18 16.63
CA SER A 172 39.12 -11.74 15.95
C SER A 172 40.16 -11.17 16.92
N LEU A 173 39.75 -10.43 17.95
CA LEU A 173 40.64 -9.98 19.04
C LEU A 173 41.26 -11.16 19.81
N PHE A 174 40.47 -12.19 20.12
CA PHE A 174 40.96 -13.40 20.82
C PHE A 174 41.94 -14.23 19.99
N LEU A 175 41.73 -14.28 18.67
CA LEU A 175 42.66 -14.96 17.76
C LEU A 175 43.99 -14.20 17.66
N VAL A 176 43.95 -12.86 17.53
CA VAL A 176 45.18 -12.04 17.44
C VAL A 176 46.01 -12.08 18.73
N SER A 177 45.37 -12.12 19.91
CA SER A 177 46.11 -12.25 21.19
C SER A 177 46.80 -13.60 21.36
N ARG A 178 46.30 -14.67 20.72
CA ARG A 178 46.89 -16.02 20.81
C ARG A 178 48.13 -16.21 19.93
N PHE A 179 48.27 -15.45 18.85
CA PHE A 179 49.41 -15.53 17.93
C PHE A 179 50.58 -14.60 18.29
N ARG A 180 50.44 -13.78 19.34
CA ARG A 180 51.48 -12.84 19.82
C ARG A 180 52.11 -13.24 21.17
N GLY A 181 51.79 -14.42 21.69
CA GLY A 181 52.41 -15.01 22.88
C GLY A 181 53.45 -16.07 22.52
#